data_AF-A0A4R5MQ90-F1
#
_entry.id   AF-A0A4R5MQ90-F1
#
_cell.length_a   1.000
_cell.length_b   1.000
_cell.length_c   1.000
_cell.angle_alpha   90.00
_cell.angle_beta   90.00
_cell.angle_gamma   90.00
#
_symmetry.space_group_name_H-M   'P 1'
#
loop_
_entity.id
_entity.type
_entity.pdbx_description
1 polymer ?
#
loop_
_entity_poly.entity_id
_entity_poly.type
_entity_poly.pdbx_seq_one_letter_code
_entity_poly.pdbx_strand_id
1 'polypeptide(L)'
;MSEAYRKEVLQAYQNRKISGKLSPNLTSPTGAKLKAECAIVYSERPSIKDDEILRLFFTVRDKDYTKGIEHYGIDGFKQLVKVLNGKDIKIGSKYIELLAWLIDFQPRPYQLKDAYAVSSVGEKSLTSNQSEKPNLPVHSGEEKKLGGNNFITEPEANARPKIKFNKLILALVSITIMGIIIYFIAKPKYMYWKVDRYETMAFYKKVGDTPILEIDHFKAKHLKKITQPDTLTENALGKVWYVKVNVDSAEFYTSRGEYPLDTNKVLKPVTKYILAKYVKK
;
A
#
# COMPACT_ATOMS: atom_id res chain seq x y z
N MET A 1 7.71 4.54 5.35
CA MET A 1 8.12 3.23 5.87
C MET A 1 8.46 3.38 7.33
N SER A 2 7.86 2.58 8.20
CA SER A 2 8.26 2.46 9.62
C SER A 2 9.40 1.44 9.77
N GLU A 3 10.16 1.53 10.85
CA GLU A 3 11.18 0.52 11.18
C GLU A 3 10.54 -0.84 11.55
N ALA A 4 9.29 -0.82 12.05
CA ALA A 4 8.49 -2.03 12.29
C ALA A 4 8.26 -2.81 10.98
N TYR A 5 7.71 -2.17 9.95
CA TYR A 5 7.51 -2.80 8.64
C TYR A 5 8.82 -3.30 8.01
N ARG A 6 9.91 -2.52 8.14
CA ARG A 6 11.25 -2.96 7.72
C ARG A 6 11.65 -4.28 8.41
N LYS A 7 11.43 -4.38 9.73
CA LYS A 7 11.73 -5.58 10.51
C LYS A 7 10.83 -6.75 10.10
N GLU A 8 9.54 -6.51 9.90
CA GLU A 8 8.55 -7.51 9.49
C GLU A 8 8.87 -8.13 8.12
N VAL A 9 9.18 -7.31 7.10
CA VAL A 9 9.55 -7.80 5.76
C VAL A 9 10.84 -8.63 5.80
N LEU A 10 11.85 -8.18 6.57
CA LEU A 10 13.11 -8.91 6.73
C LEU A 10 12.90 -10.23 7.50
N GLN A 11 12.08 -10.24 8.54
CA GLN A 11 11.73 -11.44 9.29
C GLN A 11 10.90 -12.42 8.44
N ALA A 12 9.98 -11.92 7.60
CA ALA A 12 9.22 -12.74 6.67
C ALA A 12 10.13 -13.41 5.61
N TYR A 13 11.16 -12.72 5.11
CA TYR A 13 12.19 -13.34 4.27
C TYR A 13 12.91 -14.47 5.00
N GLN A 14 13.41 -14.25 6.23
CA GLN A 14 14.11 -15.31 6.98
C GLN A 14 13.21 -16.50 7.32
N ASN A 15 11.95 -16.26 7.70
CA ASN A 15 10.98 -17.32 7.97
C ASN A 15 10.69 -18.16 6.72
N ARG A 16 10.56 -17.54 5.55
CA ARG A 16 10.40 -18.25 4.26
C ARG A 16 11.68 -19.00 3.87
N LYS A 17 12.87 -18.45 4.16
CA LYS A 17 14.17 -19.08 3.93
C LYS A 17 14.33 -20.37 4.75
N ILE A 18 14.08 -20.29 6.06
CA ILE A 18 14.18 -21.43 6.99
C ILE A 18 13.16 -22.52 6.66
N SER A 19 11.94 -22.15 6.24
CA SER A 19 10.89 -23.10 5.86
C SER A 19 10.99 -23.64 4.41
N GLY A 20 12.06 -23.33 3.66
CA GLY A 20 12.25 -23.80 2.29
C GLY A 20 11.27 -23.20 1.26
N LYS A 21 10.58 -22.11 1.60
CA LYS A 21 9.54 -21.45 0.78
C LYS A 21 10.07 -20.25 0.00
N LEU A 22 11.34 -20.28 -0.40
CA LEU A 22 11.98 -19.30 -1.27
C LEU A 22 12.58 -20.01 -2.49
N SER A 23 12.64 -19.29 -3.61
CA SER A 23 13.33 -19.75 -4.81
C SER A 23 14.83 -19.97 -4.58
N PRO A 24 15.52 -20.72 -5.47
CA PRO A 24 16.98 -20.82 -5.48
C PRO A 24 17.71 -19.47 -5.66
N ASN A 25 17.02 -18.47 -6.22
CA ASN A 25 17.53 -17.11 -6.38
C ASN A 25 17.52 -16.34 -5.04
N LEU A 26 16.41 -16.42 -4.30
CA LEU A 26 16.24 -15.71 -3.03
C LEU A 26 16.92 -16.40 -1.85
N THR A 27 17.10 -17.73 -1.90
CA THR A 27 17.77 -18.50 -0.84
C THR A 27 19.26 -18.15 -0.71
N SER A 28 19.97 -18.05 -1.83
CA SER A 28 21.39 -17.65 -1.86
C SER A 28 21.60 -16.50 -2.85
N PRO A 29 21.26 -15.26 -2.46
CA PRO A 29 21.09 -14.13 -3.39
C PRO A 29 22.40 -13.47 -3.81
N THR A 30 22.47 -13.15 -5.10
CA THR A 30 23.48 -12.31 -5.75
C THR A 30 22.77 -11.25 -6.60
N GLY A 31 23.48 -10.23 -7.09
CA GLY A 31 22.87 -9.20 -7.94
C GLY A 31 22.24 -9.77 -9.22
N ALA A 32 22.87 -10.77 -9.85
CA ALA A 32 22.33 -11.47 -11.01
C ALA A 32 21.09 -12.32 -10.66
N LYS A 33 21.11 -13.05 -9.54
CA LYS A 33 19.96 -13.85 -9.07
C LYS A 33 18.76 -12.99 -8.69
N LEU A 34 18.97 -11.87 -8.01
CA LEU A 34 17.89 -10.94 -7.68
C LEU A 34 17.30 -10.31 -8.94
N LYS A 35 18.13 -9.98 -9.93
CA LYS A 35 17.68 -9.50 -11.26
C LYS A 35 16.82 -10.55 -11.99
N ALA A 36 17.27 -11.81 -12.01
CA ALA A 36 16.52 -12.92 -12.59
C ALA A 36 15.18 -13.15 -11.86
N GLU A 37 15.18 -13.09 -10.53
CA GLU A 37 13.95 -13.20 -9.72
C GLU A 37 12.97 -12.06 -10.01
N CYS A 38 13.45 -10.83 -10.24
CA CYS A 38 12.59 -9.72 -10.64
C CYS A 38 11.90 -10.01 -11.99
N ALA A 39 12.61 -10.60 -12.96
CA ALA A 39 12.02 -10.97 -14.25
C ALA A 39 10.95 -12.06 -14.09
N ILE A 40 11.26 -13.12 -13.34
CA ILE A 40 10.32 -14.22 -13.04
C ILE A 40 9.07 -13.66 -12.35
N VAL A 41 9.22 -12.95 -11.23
CA VAL A 41 8.09 -12.41 -10.46
C VAL A 41 7.26 -11.40 -11.27
N TYR A 42 7.86 -10.62 -12.15
CA TYR A 42 7.12 -9.70 -13.02
C TYR A 42 6.29 -10.45 -14.08
N SER A 43 6.81 -11.54 -14.65
CA SER A 43 6.08 -12.37 -15.62
C SER A 43 4.97 -13.22 -14.98
N GLU A 44 5.20 -13.76 -13.79
CA GLU A 44 4.24 -14.63 -13.07
C GLU A 44 3.17 -13.83 -12.32
N ARG A 45 3.52 -12.68 -11.75
CA ARG A 45 2.67 -11.87 -10.85
C ARG A 45 2.59 -10.39 -11.27
N PRO A 46 2.23 -10.08 -12.54
CA PRO A 46 2.06 -8.71 -12.99
C PRO A 46 0.93 -8.01 -12.20
N SER A 47 1.23 -6.85 -11.62
CA SER A 47 0.33 -6.16 -10.70
C SER A 47 0.56 -4.65 -10.73
N ILE A 48 -0.48 -3.92 -11.15
CA ILE A 48 -0.47 -2.44 -11.25
C ILE A 48 -0.25 -1.78 -9.86
N LYS A 49 -0.50 -2.49 -8.76
CA LYS A 49 -0.20 -1.99 -7.41
C LYS A 49 1.30 -1.86 -7.14
N ASP A 50 2.10 -2.66 -7.84
CA ASP A 50 3.55 -2.75 -7.68
C ASP A 50 4.30 -1.85 -8.68
N ASP A 51 3.59 -1.17 -9.61
CA ASP A 51 4.13 -0.20 -10.58
C ASP A 51 5.09 0.80 -9.90
N GLU A 52 4.70 1.36 -8.75
CA GLU A 52 5.54 2.32 -8.03
C GLU A 52 6.85 1.71 -7.53
N ILE A 53 6.83 0.45 -7.06
CA ILE A 53 8.01 -0.27 -6.58
C ILE A 53 8.98 -0.47 -7.75
N LEU A 54 8.46 -0.91 -8.91
CA LEU A 54 9.24 -1.16 -10.12
C LEU A 54 9.82 0.14 -10.70
N ARG A 55 8.98 1.17 -10.85
CA ARG A 55 9.35 2.53 -11.28
C ARG A 55 10.47 3.13 -10.42
N LEU A 56 10.33 3.09 -9.09
CA LEU A 56 11.32 3.64 -8.16
C LEU A 56 12.59 2.79 -8.05
N PHE A 57 12.51 1.47 -8.27
CA PHE A 57 13.69 0.61 -8.23
C PHE A 57 14.51 0.69 -9.51
N PHE A 58 13.87 0.41 -10.65
CA PHE A 58 14.49 0.29 -11.98
C PHE A 58 14.66 1.62 -12.72
N THR A 59 14.07 2.71 -12.22
CA THR A 59 14.19 4.09 -12.77
C THR A 59 13.68 4.26 -14.21
N VAL A 60 12.81 3.36 -14.67
CA VAL A 60 12.13 3.41 -15.97
C VAL A 60 10.82 4.19 -15.88
N ARG A 61 10.46 4.89 -16.96
CA ARG A 61 9.23 5.70 -17.08
C ARG A 61 8.06 4.93 -17.71
N ASP A 62 8.38 3.98 -18.58
CA ASP A 62 7.42 3.13 -19.28
C ASP A 62 6.85 2.07 -18.33
N LYS A 63 5.61 1.62 -18.60
CA LYS A 63 4.93 0.59 -17.79
C LYS A 63 5.30 -0.86 -18.16
N ASP A 64 6.02 -1.05 -19.26
CA ASP A 64 6.72 -2.31 -19.55
C ASP A 64 8.06 -2.32 -18.80
N TYR A 65 8.06 -2.95 -17.62
CA TYR A 65 9.28 -3.07 -16.82
C TYR A 65 10.19 -4.20 -17.29
N THR A 66 9.84 -4.99 -18.32
CA THR A 66 10.65 -6.11 -18.82
C THR A 66 12.04 -5.63 -19.23
N LYS A 67 12.09 -4.63 -20.11
CA LYS A 67 13.35 -3.99 -20.56
C LYS A 67 14.06 -3.28 -19.42
N GLY A 68 13.32 -2.72 -18.47
CA GLY A 68 13.87 -2.07 -17.28
C GLY A 68 14.62 -3.04 -16.38
N ILE A 69 14.02 -4.19 -16.09
CA ILE A 69 14.62 -5.28 -15.32
C ILE A 69 15.82 -5.85 -16.10
N GLU A 70 15.68 -6.08 -17.41
CA GLU A 70 16.71 -6.64 -18.29
C GLU A 70 17.97 -5.76 -18.35
N HIS A 71 17.84 -4.44 -18.46
CA HIS A 71 18.99 -3.53 -18.61
C HIS A 71 19.59 -3.07 -17.26
N TYR A 72 18.92 -3.32 -16.12
CA TYR A 72 19.37 -2.83 -14.83
C TYR A 72 20.71 -3.45 -14.38
N GLY A 73 21.61 -2.61 -13.86
CA GLY A 73 22.93 -3.04 -13.39
C GLY A 73 22.86 -3.89 -12.13
N ILE A 74 23.60 -5.01 -12.10
CA ILE A 74 23.59 -5.94 -10.96
C ILE A 74 24.10 -5.33 -9.64
N ASP A 75 24.99 -4.33 -9.70
CA ASP A 75 25.41 -3.53 -8.54
C ASP A 75 24.26 -2.74 -7.90
N GLY A 76 23.19 -2.44 -8.64
CA GLY A 76 22.00 -1.79 -8.11
C GLY A 76 21.31 -2.61 -7.00
N PHE A 77 21.60 -3.91 -6.87
CA PHE A 77 21.09 -4.77 -5.79
C PHE A 77 22.07 -4.93 -4.61
N LYS A 78 23.29 -4.36 -4.67
CA LYS A 78 24.41 -4.60 -3.73
C LYS A 78 24.08 -4.33 -2.26
N GLN A 79 23.17 -3.38 -1.98
CA GLN A 79 22.67 -3.12 -0.63
C GLN A 79 21.77 -4.25 -0.12
N LEU A 80 20.84 -4.73 -0.94
CA LEU A 80 19.92 -5.82 -0.59
C LEU A 80 20.69 -7.14 -0.42
N VAL A 81 21.62 -7.47 -1.33
CA VAL A 81 22.49 -8.65 -1.23
C VAL A 81 23.24 -8.68 0.11
N LYS A 82 23.78 -7.55 0.59
CA LYS A 82 24.45 -7.47 1.89
C LYS A 82 23.52 -7.84 3.05
N VAL A 83 22.29 -7.29 3.09
CA VAL A 83 21.33 -7.53 4.18
C VAL A 83 20.78 -8.96 4.16
N LEU A 84 20.42 -9.50 2.98
CA LEU A 84 19.91 -10.87 2.87
C LEU A 84 20.97 -11.93 3.24
N ASN A 85 22.25 -11.59 3.09
CA ASN A 85 23.40 -12.38 3.53
C ASN A 85 23.92 -11.96 4.93
N GLY A 86 23.07 -11.37 5.77
CA GLY A 86 23.31 -11.22 7.21
C GLY A 86 24.20 -10.05 7.65
N LYS A 87 24.50 -9.07 6.77
CA LYS A 87 25.15 -7.82 7.19
C LYS A 87 24.10 -6.82 7.67
N ASP A 88 24.15 -6.45 8.94
CA ASP A 88 23.33 -5.36 9.47
C ASP A 88 23.81 -4.02 8.91
N ILE A 89 23.02 -3.46 7.98
CA ILE A 89 23.22 -2.13 7.41
C ILE A 89 21.87 -1.45 7.14
N LYS A 90 21.80 -0.13 7.35
CA LYS A 90 20.59 0.66 7.09
C LYS A 90 20.42 0.97 5.61
N ILE A 91 19.82 0.03 4.87
CA ILE A 91 19.41 0.22 3.46
C ILE A 91 18.18 1.12 3.31
N GLY A 92 18.05 1.79 2.16
CA GLY A 92 16.90 2.66 1.85
C GLY A 92 15.58 1.91 1.60
N SER A 93 14.45 2.62 1.71
CA SER A 93 13.10 2.03 1.61
C SER A 93 12.86 1.23 0.33
N LYS A 94 13.34 1.70 -0.84
CA LYS A 94 13.12 1.02 -2.13
C LYS A 94 13.62 -0.44 -2.17
N TYR A 95 14.63 -0.78 -1.35
CA TYR A 95 15.12 -2.15 -1.24
C TYR A 95 14.20 -3.05 -0.40
N ILE A 96 13.49 -2.48 0.58
CA ILE A 96 12.52 -3.18 1.41
C ILE A 96 11.19 -3.34 0.65
N GLU A 97 10.75 -2.32 -0.09
CA GLU A 97 9.59 -2.44 -1.01
C GLU A 97 9.83 -3.55 -2.06
N LEU A 98 11.00 -3.55 -2.70
CA LEU A 98 11.37 -4.59 -3.66
C LEU A 98 11.40 -5.98 -3.00
N LEU A 99 11.97 -6.10 -1.79
CA LEU A 99 11.99 -7.37 -1.05
C LEU A 99 10.58 -7.85 -0.72
N ALA A 100 9.69 -6.94 -0.29
CA ALA A 100 8.29 -7.24 -0.01
C ALA A 100 7.54 -7.71 -1.27
N TRP A 101 7.82 -7.12 -2.44
CA TRP A 101 7.28 -7.57 -3.71
C TRP A 101 7.79 -8.96 -4.11
N LEU A 102 9.11 -9.17 -4.06
CA LEU A 102 9.75 -10.46 -4.40
C LEU A 102 9.21 -11.62 -3.56
N ILE A 103 9.13 -11.46 -2.23
CA ILE A 103 8.66 -12.53 -1.33
C ILE A 103 7.13 -12.61 -1.21
N ASP A 104 6.37 -11.81 -1.97
CA ASP A 104 4.92 -11.64 -1.82
C ASP A 104 4.46 -11.35 -0.37
N PHE A 105 5.09 -10.37 0.27
CA PHE A 105 4.66 -9.80 1.55
C PHE A 105 3.55 -8.77 1.34
N GLN A 106 2.60 -8.70 2.28
CA GLN A 106 1.48 -7.75 2.27
C GLN A 106 1.34 -7.11 3.66
N PRO A 107 0.95 -5.83 3.76
CA PRO A 107 0.60 -4.92 2.66
C PRO A 107 1.85 -4.42 1.90
N ARG A 108 1.71 -4.15 0.60
CA ARG A 108 2.69 -3.39 -0.20
C ARG A 108 2.01 -2.61 -1.35
N PRO A 109 2.65 -1.56 -1.90
CA PRO A 109 3.77 -0.81 -1.29
C PRO A 109 3.39 -0.25 0.08
N TYR A 110 4.37 0.09 0.93
CA TYR A 110 4.11 0.48 2.31
C TYR A 110 3.15 1.68 2.43
N GLN A 111 1.97 1.45 3.02
CA GLN A 111 1.01 2.52 3.28
C GLN A 111 1.28 3.14 4.65
N LEU A 112 1.50 4.45 4.70
CA LEU A 112 1.82 5.20 5.94
C LEU A 112 0.67 5.25 6.98
N LYS A 113 -0.45 4.57 6.72
CA LYS A 113 -1.65 4.54 7.57
C LYS A 113 -1.38 3.81 8.88
N ASP A 114 -0.61 2.72 8.81
CA ASP A 114 -0.40 1.81 9.94
C ASP A 114 0.50 2.42 11.03
N ALA A 115 1.35 3.39 10.66
CA ALA A 115 2.22 4.09 11.61
C ALA A 115 1.45 4.92 12.67
N TYR A 116 0.23 5.37 12.35
CA TYR A 116 -0.59 6.16 13.27
C TYR A 116 -1.46 5.33 14.22
N ALA A 117 -1.59 4.01 13.98
CA ALA A 117 -2.35 3.12 14.85
C ALA A 117 -1.56 2.62 16.07
N VAL A 118 -0.22 2.70 16.03
CA VAL A 118 0.67 2.10 17.04
C VAL A 118 1.09 3.12 18.12
N SER A 119 0.94 4.42 17.88
CA SER A 119 1.32 5.49 18.84
C SER A 119 0.27 5.79 19.92
N SER A 120 -0.77 4.96 20.07
CA SER A 120 -1.90 5.23 20.99
C SER A 120 -2.33 4.03 21.84
N VAL A 121 -1.40 3.14 22.20
CA VAL A 121 -1.60 2.18 23.31
C VAL A 121 -0.40 2.22 24.24
N GLY A 122 -0.51 3.03 25.30
CA GLY A 122 0.37 2.96 26.46
C GLY A 122 -0.02 1.80 27.38
N GLU A 123 0.97 1.24 28.04
CA GLU A 123 0.96 0.01 28.84
C GLU A 123 -0.25 -0.17 29.79
N LYS A 124 -0.81 -1.40 29.80
CA LYS A 124 -1.20 -2.04 31.07
C LYS A 124 -1.12 -3.58 31.03
N SER A 125 -0.15 -4.11 31.76
CA SER A 125 -0.05 -5.46 32.36
C SER A 125 -1.28 -5.81 33.23
N LEU A 126 -1.60 -7.05 33.68
CA LEU A 126 -1.11 -8.46 33.56
C LEU A 126 -2.20 -9.35 34.28
N THR A 127 -2.37 -10.69 34.20
CA THR A 127 -1.75 -11.87 33.55
C THR A 127 -2.84 -12.96 33.35
N SER A 128 -2.54 -14.09 32.69
CA SER A 128 -3.07 -15.45 32.97
C SER A 128 -4.53 -15.79 32.55
N ASN A 129 -4.88 -17.05 32.21
CA ASN A 129 -4.06 -18.26 31.97
C ASN A 129 -4.79 -19.28 31.07
N GLN A 130 -4.01 -20.19 30.43
CA GLN A 130 -4.21 -21.66 30.20
C GLN A 130 -5.60 -22.25 29.84
N SER A 131 -5.76 -23.42 29.19
CA SER A 131 -4.88 -24.36 28.45
C SER A 131 -5.82 -25.18 27.53
N GLU A 132 -5.54 -25.41 26.24
CA GLU A 132 -4.72 -26.52 25.69
C GLU A 132 -5.58 -27.57 24.93
N LYS A 133 -4.93 -28.59 24.37
CA LYS A 133 -5.31 -29.48 23.25
C LYS A 133 -5.35 -30.95 23.76
N PRO A 134 -5.53 -32.04 22.94
CA PRO A 134 -5.99 -32.16 21.53
C PRO A 134 -6.94 -33.39 21.24
N ASN A 135 -7.15 -33.66 19.93
CA ASN A 135 -7.31 -34.97 19.25
C ASN A 135 -8.70 -35.60 18.95
N LEU A 136 -8.76 -36.20 17.74
CA LEU A 136 -9.74 -37.21 17.26
C LEU A 136 -9.09 -38.61 17.36
N PRO A 137 -9.85 -39.72 17.41
CA PRO A 137 -10.19 -40.53 16.21
C PRO A 137 -11.69 -40.96 16.17
N VAL A 138 -12.44 -41.08 15.05
CA VAL A 138 -12.38 -41.92 13.82
C VAL A 138 -13.20 -43.24 13.88
N HIS A 139 -13.98 -43.49 12.81
CA HIS A 139 -14.63 -44.74 12.30
C HIS A 139 -16.02 -45.26 12.80
N SER A 140 -16.97 -45.28 11.84
CA SER A 140 -18.03 -46.26 11.43
C SER A 140 -18.70 -47.31 12.35
N GLY A 141 -19.97 -47.60 12.01
CA GLY A 141 -20.79 -48.79 12.36
C GLY A 141 -22.25 -48.34 12.59
N GLU A 142 -23.30 -48.80 11.88
CA GLU A 142 -23.84 -50.16 11.73
C GLU A 142 -24.22 -50.82 13.09
N GLU A 143 -25.44 -51.33 13.33
CA GLU A 143 -26.54 -51.66 12.40
C GLU A 143 -27.95 -51.80 13.05
N LYS A 144 -29.01 -51.82 12.21
CA LYS A 144 -30.33 -52.52 12.30
C LYS A 144 -31.27 -52.45 13.54
N LYS A 145 -32.50 -51.96 13.25
CA LYS A 145 -33.84 -52.46 13.69
C LYS A 145 -34.21 -52.26 15.20
N LEU A 146 -35.44 -52.49 15.70
CA LEU A 146 -36.68 -53.07 15.13
C LEU A 146 -37.96 -52.46 15.76
N GLY A 147 -39.03 -52.26 14.97
CA GLY A 147 -40.43 -52.12 15.44
C GLY A 147 -40.84 -50.74 16.00
N GLY A 148 -42.13 -50.37 16.00
CA GLY A 148 -43.27 -51.03 15.35
C GLY A 148 -44.61 -50.31 15.54
N ASN A 149 -45.44 -50.34 14.49
CA ASN A 149 -46.90 -50.14 14.45
C ASN A 149 -47.53 -48.83 15.00
N ASN A 150 -47.79 -47.90 14.09
CA ASN A 150 -49.12 -47.34 13.73
C ASN A 150 -50.20 -47.11 14.84
N PHE A 151 -50.91 -45.97 14.77
CA PHE A 151 -52.30 -45.92 14.27
C PHE A 151 -52.85 -44.47 14.04
N ILE A 152 -53.68 -44.33 12.99
CA ILE A 152 -54.72 -43.32 12.69
C ILE A 152 -54.38 -41.78 12.65
N THR A 153 -54.37 -41.31 11.41
CA THR A 153 -54.69 -39.99 10.80
C THR A 153 -55.28 -38.81 11.60
N GLU A 154 -54.83 -37.61 11.21
CA GLU A 154 -55.46 -36.28 11.35
C GLU A 154 -55.54 -35.64 9.93
N PRO A 155 -56.52 -34.74 9.59
CA PRO A 155 -56.94 -34.53 8.20
C PRO A 155 -56.12 -33.50 7.38
N GLU A 156 -56.48 -33.35 6.08
CA GLU A 156 -55.85 -32.41 5.15
C GLU A 156 -55.88 -30.94 5.62
N ALA A 157 -54.73 -30.26 5.49
CA ALA A 157 -54.67 -28.80 5.55
C ALA A 157 -53.54 -28.22 4.65
N ASN A 158 -53.94 -27.64 3.53
CA ASN A 158 -53.29 -26.52 2.83
C ASN A 158 -51.83 -26.71 2.34
N ALA A 159 -51.69 -26.99 1.04
CA ALA A 159 -50.41 -26.88 0.33
C ALA A 159 -49.87 -25.43 0.37
N ARG A 160 -48.75 -25.23 1.07
CA ARG A 160 -48.08 -23.91 1.14
C ARG A 160 -47.51 -23.50 -0.23
N PRO A 161 -47.64 -22.23 -0.65
CA PRO A 161 -47.09 -21.78 -1.93
C PRO A 161 -45.56 -21.86 -1.92
N LYS A 162 -45.00 -22.63 -2.87
CA LYS A 162 -43.54 -22.75 -3.06
C LYS A 162 -42.97 -21.47 -3.68
N ILE A 163 -42.76 -20.44 -2.85
CA ILE A 163 -42.06 -19.21 -3.23
C ILE A 163 -40.70 -19.59 -3.82
N LYS A 164 -40.38 -19.09 -5.02
CA LYS A 164 -39.14 -19.42 -5.75
C LYS A 164 -37.95 -18.65 -5.16
N PHE A 165 -37.51 -19.04 -3.96
CA PHE A 165 -36.43 -18.40 -3.17
C PHE A 165 -35.20 -18.02 -4.00
N ASN A 166 -34.81 -18.86 -4.96
CA ASN A 166 -33.70 -18.62 -5.89
C ASN A 166 -33.77 -17.24 -6.58
N LYS A 167 -34.97 -16.70 -6.89
CA LYS A 167 -35.11 -15.37 -7.50
C LYS A 167 -34.88 -14.22 -6.52
N LEU A 168 -35.34 -14.36 -5.27
CA LEU A 168 -35.15 -13.33 -4.23
C LEU A 168 -33.68 -13.26 -3.79
N ILE A 169 -33.03 -14.42 -3.65
CA ILE A 169 -31.61 -14.52 -3.36
C ILE A 169 -30.78 -13.86 -4.48
N LEU A 170 -31.11 -14.11 -5.76
CA LEU A 170 -30.42 -13.51 -6.90
C LEU A 170 -30.51 -11.97 -6.91
N ALA A 171 -31.66 -11.40 -6.51
CA ALA A 171 -31.86 -9.96 -6.43
C ALA A 171 -31.08 -9.31 -5.28
N LEU A 172 -30.98 -9.96 -4.12
CA LEU A 172 -30.15 -9.48 -3.01
C LEU A 172 -28.64 -9.55 -3.35
N VAL A 173 -28.22 -10.61 -4.06
CA VAL A 173 -26.85 -10.76 -4.57
C VAL A 173 -26.52 -9.71 -5.62
N SER A 174 -27.43 -9.37 -6.55
CA SER A 174 -27.15 -8.32 -7.56
C SER A 174 -27.04 -6.92 -6.94
N ILE A 175 -27.89 -6.58 -5.97
CA ILE A 175 -27.82 -5.29 -5.25
C ILE A 175 -26.50 -5.15 -4.47
N THR A 176 -26.09 -6.20 -3.75
CA THR A 176 -24.83 -6.18 -2.99
C THR A 176 -23.60 -6.10 -3.90
N ILE A 177 -23.58 -6.84 -5.02
CA ILE A 177 -22.53 -6.72 -6.04
C ILE A 177 -22.50 -5.30 -6.64
N MET A 178 -23.64 -4.70 -6.94
CA MET A 178 -23.74 -3.33 -7.46
C MET A 178 -23.16 -2.31 -6.46
N GLY A 179 -23.48 -2.42 -5.17
CA GLY A 179 -22.92 -1.57 -4.12
C GLY A 179 -21.40 -1.69 -3.99
N ILE A 180 -20.86 -2.91 -4.10
CA ILE A 180 -19.41 -3.17 -4.10
C ILE A 180 -18.74 -2.53 -5.33
N ILE A 181 -19.32 -2.67 -6.51
CA ILE A 181 -18.82 -2.07 -7.76
C ILE A 181 -18.79 -0.53 -7.63
N ILE A 182 -19.89 0.09 -7.19
CA ILE A 182 -19.96 1.54 -6.96
C ILE A 182 -18.89 2.00 -5.96
N TYR A 183 -18.69 1.26 -4.86
CA TYR A 183 -17.66 1.55 -3.86
C TYR A 183 -16.22 1.46 -4.38
N PHE A 184 -15.92 0.57 -5.34
CA PHE A 184 -14.61 0.50 -6.00
C PHE A 184 -14.43 1.56 -7.10
N ILE A 185 -15.52 2.01 -7.73
CA ILE A 185 -15.51 3.06 -8.74
C ILE A 185 -15.36 4.45 -8.10
N ALA A 186 -16.08 4.74 -7.02
CA ALA A 186 -16.17 6.07 -6.40
C ALA A 186 -14.90 6.51 -5.63
N LYS A 187 -13.91 5.64 -5.43
CA LYS A 187 -12.66 5.99 -4.73
C LYS A 187 -11.82 6.95 -5.56
N PRO A 188 -11.27 8.03 -4.98
CA PRO A 188 -10.31 8.89 -5.67
C PRO A 188 -9.07 8.08 -6.06
N LYS A 189 -8.66 8.19 -7.33
CA LYS A 189 -7.49 7.52 -7.92
C LYS A 189 -6.44 8.51 -8.42
N TYR A 190 -6.87 9.74 -8.67
CA TYR A 190 -6.04 10.82 -9.18
C TYR A 190 -6.17 12.07 -8.31
N MET A 191 -5.22 12.97 -8.44
CA MET A 191 -5.28 14.33 -7.91
C MET A 191 -4.71 15.33 -8.92
N TYR A 192 -5.12 16.59 -8.81
CA TYR A 192 -4.67 17.68 -9.67
C TYR A 192 -4.50 18.95 -8.81
N TRP A 193 -3.53 19.81 -9.16
CA TRP A 193 -3.30 21.04 -8.41
C TRP A 193 -4.33 22.12 -8.77
N LYS A 194 -4.98 22.72 -7.78
CA LYS A 194 -6.03 23.71 -7.96
C LYS A 194 -5.82 24.86 -6.99
N VAL A 195 -5.40 26.00 -7.53
CA VAL A 195 -5.14 27.26 -6.80
C VAL A 195 -4.10 27.11 -5.68
N ASP A 196 -4.54 26.63 -4.51
CA ASP A 196 -3.77 26.54 -3.27
C ASP A 196 -3.44 25.11 -2.83
N ARG A 197 -4.04 24.07 -3.42
CA ARG A 197 -3.92 22.68 -2.94
C ARG A 197 -4.17 21.64 -4.04
N TYR A 198 -3.88 20.38 -3.75
CA TYR A 198 -4.37 19.26 -4.56
C TYR A 198 -5.85 18.96 -4.26
N GLU A 199 -6.68 18.87 -5.30
CA GLU A 199 -8.00 18.24 -5.23
C GLU A 199 -7.96 16.83 -5.84
N THR A 200 -8.89 15.95 -5.42
CA THR A 200 -8.89 14.52 -5.76
C THR A 200 -10.07 14.13 -6.63
N MET A 201 -9.89 13.14 -7.51
CA MET A 201 -10.92 12.65 -8.43
C MET A 201 -10.83 11.15 -8.69
N ALA A 202 -11.97 10.49 -8.92
CA ALA A 202 -12.07 9.05 -9.16
C ALA A 202 -11.68 8.62 -10.58
N PHE A 203 -11.83 9.53 -11.55
CA PHE A 203 -11.57 9.29 -12.97
C PHE A 203 -10.54 10.28 -13.52
N TYR A 204 -9.79 9.88 -14.55
CA TYR A 204 -8.92 10.79 -15.27
C TYR A 204 -9.77 11.71 -16.17
N LYS A 205 -9.66 13.02 -15.95
CA LYS A 205 -10.24 14.06 -16.82
C LYS A 205 -9.26 15.22 -16.87
N LYS A 206 -8.87 15.69 -18.07
CA LYS A 206 -7.98 16.86 -18.22
C LYS A 206 -8.64 18.11 -17.58
N VAL A 207 -7.93 18.81 -16.70
CA VAL A 207 -8.39 20.04 -16.02
C VAL A 207 -7.44 21.19 -16.33
N GLY A 208 -7.72 21.91 -17.42
CA GLY A 208 -6.75 22.84 -18.02
C GLY A 208 -5.43 22.12 -18.33
N ASP A 209 -4.31 22.82 -18.25
CA ASP A 209 -2.97 22.24 -18.45
C ASP A 209 -2.29 21.83 -17.13
N THR A 210 -3.10 21.60 -16.08
CA THR A 210 -2.61 21.11 -14.79
C THR A 210 -2.10 19.67 -14.90
N PRO A 211 -0.91 19.34 -14.36
CA PRO A 211 -0.47 17.95 -14.21
C PRO A 211 -1.46 17.14 -13.36
N ILE A 212 -1.94 16.03 -13.92
CA ILE A 212 -2.75 15.04 -13.19
C ILE A 212 -1.81 13.96 -12.67
N LEU A 213 -1.86 13.73 -11.37
CA LEU A 213 -1.03 12.77 -10.67
C LEU A 213 -1.88 11.62 -10.13
N GLU A 214 -1.26 10.45 -9.93
CA GLU A 214 -1.82 9.36 -9.13
C GLU A 214 -2.02 9.85 -7.67
N ILE A 215 -3.00 9.31 -6.94
CA ILE A 215 -3.42 9.84 -5.64
C ILE A 215 -2.38 9.66 -4.52
N ASP A 216 -1.54 10.68 -4.32
CA ASP A 216 -0.73 10.81 -3.12
C ASP A 216 -1.56 11.44 -1.99
N HIS A 217 -2.05 10.60 -1.07
CA HIS A 217 -2.84 11.05 0.09
C HIS A 217 -2.10 12.03 1.02
N PHE A 218 -0.76 11.99 1.07
CA PHE A 218 0.02 12.92 1.90
C PHE A 218 0.04 14.30 1.24
N LYS A 219 0.34 14.38 -0.06
CA LYS A 219 0.30 15.63 -0.83
C LYS A 219 -1.11 16.21 -0.85
N ALA A 220 -2.14 15.40 -1.11
CA ALA A 220 -3.55 15.80 -1.07
C ALA A 220 -4.01 16.41 0.26
N LYS A 221 -3.50 15.92 1.40
CA LYS A 221 -3.89 16.39 2.73
C LYS A 221 -3.01 17.52 3.27
N HIS A 222 -1.71 17.48 3.00
CA HIS A 222 -0.71 18.31 3.68
C HIS A 222 -0.01 19.34 2.79
N LEU A 223 0.04 19.15 1.46
CA LEU A 223 0.68 20.14 0.58
C LEU A 223 -0.33 21.22 0.16
N LYS A 224 -0.22 22.38 0.79
CA LYS A 224 -0.96 23.60 0.45
C LYS A 224 0.02 24.75 0.26
N LYS A 225 -0.27 25.62 -0.69
CA LYS A 225 0.43 26.89 -0.92
C LYS A 225 -0.03 27.91 0.12
N ILE A 226 0.91 28.63 0.69
CA ILE A 226 0.65 29.73 1.63
C ILE A 226 0.36 30.97 0.80
N THR A 227 -0.90 31.42 0.83
CA THR A 227 -1.41 32.54 0.02
C THR A 227 -1.05 33.92 0.56
N GLN A 228 -0.72 34.00 1.86
CA GLN A 228 -0.26 35.22 2.56
C GLN A 228 1.17 35.01 3.07
N PRO A 229 2.20 35.06 2.19
CA PRO A 229 3.58 34.80 2.57
C PRO A 229 4.17 35.88 3.49
N ASP A 230 3.60 37.09 3.46
CA ASP A 230 3.84 38.24 4.34
C ASP A 230 3.65 37.90 5.83
N THR A 231 2.78 36.95 6.15
CA THR A 231 2.54 36.48 7.53
C THR A 231 3.67 35.61 8.11
N LEU A 232 4.67 35.22 7.31
CA LEU A 232 5.68 34.22 7.68
C LEU A 232 6.82 34.81 8.53
N THR A 233 6.70 34.62 9.85
CA THR A 233 7.76 34.90 10.82
C THR A 233 8.74 33.73 10.97
N GLU A 234 9.75 33.86 11.84
CA GLU A 234 10.72 32.78 12.11
C GLU A 234 10.10 31.50 12.70
N ASN A 235 8.84 31.54 13.15
CA ASN A 235 8.04 30.36 13.49
C ASN A 235 7.82 29.41 12.28
N ALA A 236 8.01 29.89 11.04
CA ALA A 236 7.94 29.10 9.81
C ALA A 236 9.13 28.14 9.62
N LEU A 237 10.25 28.34 10.34
CA LEU A 237 11.46 27.51 10.20
C LEU A 237 11.16 26.06 10.57
N GLY A 238 11.52 25.12 9.68
CA GLY A 238 11.24 23.69 9.82
C GLY A 238 9.77 23.28 9.64
N LYS A 239 8.84 24.24 9.47
CA LYS A 239 7.39 24.01 9.29
C LYS A 239 6.87 24.44 7.91
N VAL A 240 7.66 25.20 7.17
CA VAL A 240 7.32 25.72 5.84
C VAL A 240 8.45 25.37 4.86
N TRP A 241 8.06 25.04 3.64
CA TRP A 241 8.93 24.79 2.51
C TRP A 241 8.70 25.83 1.43
N TYR A 242 9.68 26.03 0.54
CA TYR A 242 9.59 27.00 -0.54
C TYR A 242 10.18 26.48 -1.85
N VAL A 243 9.80 27.13 -2.94
CA VAL A 243 10.50 27.08 -4.22
C VAL A 243 10.81 28.50 -4.68
N LYS A 244 11.96 28.69 -5.32
CA LYS A 244 12.26 29.91 -6.07
C LYS A 244 11.58 29.82 -7.43
N VAL A 245 10.70 30.76 -7.75
CA VAL A 245 10.02 30.81 -9.06
C VAL A 245 10.87 31.63 -10.03
N ASN A 246 11.03 32.94 -9.77
CA ASN A 246 11.90 33.83 -10.53
C ASN A 246 13.08 34.33 -9.67
N VAL A 247 13.91 35.26 -10.16
CA VAL A 247 15.06 35.81 -9.41
C VAL A 247 14.66 36.38 -8.05
N ASP A 248 13.49 37.03 -8.00
CA ASP A 248 13.00 37.82 -6.86
C ASP A 248 11.61 37.39 -6.38
N SER A 249 11.12 36.21 -6.79
CA SER A 249 9.88 35.62 -6.29
C SER A 249 10.08 34.18 -5.81
N ALA A 250 9.45 33.87 -4.68
CA ALA A 250 9.40 32.54 -4.09
C ALA A 250 7.97 32.19 -3.69
N GLU A 251 7.60 30.92 -3.80
CA GLU A 251 6.32 30.41 -3.31
C GLU A 251 6.54 29.50 -2.11
N PHE A 252 5.62 29.57 -1.15
CA PHE A 252 5.73 28.94 0.16
C PHE A 252 4.63 27.88 0.38
N TYR A 253 4.95 26.82 1.12
CA TYR A 253 4.13 25.62 1.23
C TYR A 253 4.13 25.02 2.63
N THR A 254 2.98 24.47 3.05
CA THR A 254 2.76 23.85 4.38
C THR A 254 3.37 22.46 4.56
N SER A 255 4.01 21.90 3.53
CA SER A 255 4.66 20.59 3.61
C SER A 255 5.79 20.41 2.59
N ARG A 256 6.60 19.38 2.80
CA ARG A 256 7.62 18.93 1.85
C ARG A 256 6.98 18.22 0.66
N GLY A 257 7.59 18.34 -0.50
CA GLY A 257 7.16 17.66 -1.73
C GLY A 257 7.91 18.20 -2.95
N GLU A 258 7.39 17.90 -4.12
CA GLU A 258 7.75 18.54 -5.38
C GLU A 258 6.84 19.75 -5.65
N TYR A 259 7.28 20.67 -6.50
CA TYR A 259 6.51 21.85 -6.89
C TYR A 259 5.33 21.44 -7.78
N PRO A 260 4.08 21.81 -7.47
CA PRO A 260 2.91 21.26 -8.16
C PRO A 260 2.80 21.54 -9.67
N LEU A 261 3.54 22.52 -10.20
CA LEU A 261 3.57 22.85 -11.63
C LEU A 261 4.80 22.29 -12.37
N ASP A 262 5.79 21.76 -11.65
CA ASP A 262 6.98 21.10 -12.22
C ASP A 262 7.56 20.15 -11.18
N THR A 263 7.22 18.86 -11.32
CA THR A 263 7.57 17.80 -10.36
C THR A 263 9.06 17.47 -10.32
N ASN A 264 9.89 18.04 -11.19
CA ASN A 264 11.35 17.93 -11.13
C ASN A 264 11.95 18.89 -10.08
N LYS A 265 11.22 19.94 -9.67
CA LYS A 265 11.65 20.91 -8.66
C LYS A 265 11.19 20.47 -7.27
N VAL A 266 12.14 20.12 -6.40
CA VAL A 266 11.86 19.76 -4.98
C VAL A 266 11.74 21.02 -4.12
N LEU A 267 10.70 21.07 -3.29
CA LEU A 267 10.47 22.15 -2.32
C LEU A 267 11.52 22.07 -1.18
N LYS A 268 12.24 23.16 -0.95
CA LYS A 268 13.34 23.25 0.04
C LYS A 268 12.81 23.78 1.37
N PRO A 269 13.35 23.37 2.53
CA PRO A 269 12.94 23.94 3.81
C PRO A 269 13.26 25.44 3.87
N VAL A 270 12.36 26.24 4.43
CA VAL A 270 12.56 27.69 4.61
C VAL A 270 13.69 27.95 5.61
N THR A 271 14.53 28.94 5.29
CA THR A 271 15.62 29.42 6.16
C THR A 271 15.44 30.90 6.49
N LYS A 272 16.15 31.41 7.51
CA LYS A 272 16.09 32.84 7.90
C LYS A 272 16.40 33.77 6.72
N TYR A 273 17.37 33.42 5.88
CA TYR A 273 17.72 34.17 4.66
C TYR A 273 16.56 34.25 3.66
N ILE A 274 15.79 33.16 3.49
CA ILE A 274 14.66 33.13 2.54
C ILE A 274 13.49 33.98 3.04
N LEU A 275 13.20 33.97 4.34
CA LEU A 275 12.25 34.91 4.94
C LEU A 275 12.74 36.36 4.80
N ALA A 276 14.02 36.62 5.08
CA ALA A 276 14.61 37.96 4.97
C ALA A 276 14.70 38.49 3.52
N LYS A 277 14.76 37.62 2.49
CA LYS A 277 14.78 38.06 1.08
C LYS A 277 13.38 38.18 0.45
N TYR A 278 12.46 37.26 0.74
CA TYR A 278 11.20 37.14 -0.02
C TYR A 278 9.92 37.38 0.80
N VAL A 279 10.02 37.60 2.12
CA VAL A 279 8.88 37.90 3.01
C VAL A 279 9.02 39.28 3.66
N LYS A 280 10.17 39.54 4.31
CA LYS A 280 10.48 40.86 4.85
C LYS A 280 10.94 41.78 3.70
N LYS A 281 10.07 42.71 3.32
CA LYS A 281 10.46 43.96 2.65
C LYS A 281 10.58 45.08 3.69
#